data_AF-A0A4Q1D2I2-F1
#
_entry.id   AF-A0A4Q1D2I2-F1
#
_cell.length_a   1.000
_cell.length_b   1.000
_cell.length_c   1.000
_cell.angle_alpha   90.00
_cell.angle_beta   90.00
_cell.angle_gamma   90.00
#
_symmetry.space_group_name_H-M   'P 1'
#
loop_
_entity.id
_entity.type
_entity.pdbx_description
1 polymer ?
#
loop_
_entity_poly.entity_id
_entity_poly.type
_entity_poly.pdbx_seq_one_letter_code
_entity_poly.pdbx_strand_id
1 'polypeptide(L)'
;MNKGNMMTAIVDACTYINAALARVVRKSKEAGMFTDAENNYIISVFGEMTKEGNQYIDKVKELLAPKQPIPEDELLSTLTRMYTIMRGYSNRVKKFEKDFDTLIKKRSKRLTDIDEIQRVFKTKPSVTETLT
;
A
#
# COMPACT_ATOMS: atom_id res chain seq x y z
N MET A 1 6.66 -10.61 23.98
CA MET A 1 7.48 -9.97 22.93
C MET A 1 8.23 -8.82 23.61
N ASN A 2 9.55 -8.68 23.43
CA ASN A 2 10.31 -7.62 24.13
C ASN A 2 10.19 -6.27 23.38
N LYS A 3 10.55 -5.16 24.05
CA LYS A 3 10.44 -3.80 23.51
C LYS A 3 11.21 -3.57 22.22
N GLY A 4 12.44 -4.11 22.14
CA GLY A 4 13.29 -3.99 20.95
C GLY A 4 12.65 -4.62 19.72
N ASN A 5 12.10 -5.82 19.87
CA ASN A 5 11.41 -6.51 18.78
C ASN A 5 10.15 -5.75 18.31
N MET A 6 9.44 -5.07 19.21
CA MET A 6 8.29 -4.24 18.83
C MET A 6 8.70 -3.01 18.03
N MET A 7 9.74 -2.30 18.48
CA MET A 7 10.27 -1.14 17.76
C MET A 7 10.76 -1.51 16.36
N THR A 8 11.55 -2.58 16.23
CA THR A 8 11.99 -3.09 14.93
C THR A 8 10.81 -3.46 14.05
N ALA A 9 9.81 -4.19 14.58
CA ALA A 9 8.63 -4.57 13.79
C ALA A 9 7.80 -3.37 13.32
N ILE A 10 7.70 -2.30 14.11
CA ILE A 10 7.04 -1.04 13.71
C ILE A 10 7.80 -0.39 12.55
N VAL A 11 9.12 -0.31 12.65
CA VAL A 11 9.98 0.27 11.60
C VAL A 11 9.91 -0.56 10.32
N ASP A 12 10.02 -1.87 10.42
CA ASP A 12 9.93 -2.80 9.29
C ASP A 12 8.58 -2.69 8.58
N ALA A 13 7.49 -2.58 9.33
CA ALA A 13 6.16 -2.36 8.78
C ALA A 13 6.06 -1.06 7.99
N CYS A 14 6.60 0.06 8.51
CA CYS A 14 6.62 1.34 7.79
C CYS A 14 7.41 1.25 6.48
N THR A 15 8.60 0.65 6.53
CA THR A 15 9.45 0.42 5.36
C THR A 15 8.73 -0.45 4.33
N TYR A 16 8.07 -1.52 4.78
CA TYR A 16 7.31 -2.41 3.91
C TYR A 16 6.14 -1.70 3.21
N ILE A 17 5.36 -0.88 3.92
CA ILE A 17 4.22 -0.12 3.36
C ILE A 17 4.71 0.82 2.25
N ASN A 18 5.79 1.58 2.49
CA ASN A 18 6.35 2.49 1.50
C ASN A 18 6.90 1.75 0.27
N ALA A 19 7.58 0.62 0.50
CA ALA A 19 8.08 -0.21 -0.59
C ALA A 19 6.94 -0.82 -1.41
N ALA A 20 5.84 -1.23 -0.78
CA ALA A 20 4.66 -1.75 -1.44
C ALA A 20 3.95 -0.69 -2.28
N LEU A 21 3.79 0.54 -1.77
CA LEU A 21 3.26 1.66 -2.54
C LEU A 21 4.05 1.87 -3.83
N ALA A 22 5.38 1.94 -3.72
CA ALA A 22 6.25 2.12 -4.89
C ALA A 22 6.10 0.98 -5.92
N ARG A 23 6.04 -0.28 -5.47
CA ARG A 23 5.82 -1.43 -6.35
C ARG A 23 4.47 -1.38 -7.05
N VAL A 24 3.41 -1.07 -6.31
CA VAL A 24 2.04 -1.00 -6.84
C VAL A 24 1.90 0.12 -7.86
N VAL A 25 2.39 1.33 -7.55
CA VAL A 25 2.33 2.48 -8.47
C VAL A 25 3.12 2.18 -9.74
N ARG A 26 4.31 1.58 -9.62
CA ARG A 26 5.10 1.16 -10.77
C ARG A 26 4.34 0.15 -11.63
N LYS A 27 3.80 -0.91 -11.04
CA LYS A 27 2.98 -1.92 -11.74
C LYS A 27 1.77 -1.31 -12.43
N SER A 28 1.12 -0.33 -11.81
CA SER A 28 -0.02 0.38 -12.40
C SER A 28 0.38 1.12 -13.68
N LYS A 29 1.51 1.85 -13.62
CA LYS A 29 2.07 2.57 -14.77
C LYS A 29 2.51 1.61 -15.88
N GLU A 30 3.22 0.54 -15.53
CA GLU A 30 3.67 -0.49 -16.48
C GLU A 30 2.50 -1.20 -17.17
N ALA A 31 1.37 -1.37 -16.47
CA ALA A 31 0.18 -1.99 -17.04
C ALA A 31 -0.53 -1.09 -18.07
N GLY A 32 -0.43 0.24 -17.95
CA GLY A 32 -1.00 1.19 -18.93
C GLY A 32 -2.53 1.13 -19.09
N MET A 33 -3.24 0.50 -18.16
CA MET A 33 -4.69 0.20 -18.24
C MET A 33 -5.52 0.84 -17.13
N PHE A 34 -4.91 1.69 -16.31
CA PHE A 34 -5.55 2.39 -15.20
C PHE A 34 -5.63 3.88 -15.50
N THR A 35 -6.79 4.47 -15.20
CA THR A 35 -6.97 5.92 -15.35
C THR A 35 -6.27 6.68 -14.23
N ASP A 36 -6.10 7.98 -14.39
CA ASP A 36 -5.50 8.84 -13.34
C ASP A 36 -6.32 8.83 -12.05
N ALA A 37 -7.65 8.80 -12.16
CA ALA A 37 -8.54 8.66 -10.99
C ALA A 37 -8.29 7.34 -10.23
N GLU A 38 -8.10 6.23 -10.95
CA GLU A 38 -7.79 4.94 -10.35
C GLU A 38 -6.39 4.93 -9.72
N ASN A 39 -5.39 5.53 -10.38
CA ASN A 39 -4.05 5.70 -9.84
C ASN A 39 -4.05 6.54 -8.55
N ASN A 40 -4.84 7.62 -8.52
CA ASN A 40 -4.99 8.46 -7.32
C ASN A 40 -5.66 7.71 -6.17
N TYR A 41 -6.68 6.89 -6.47
CA TYR A 41 -7.28 6.01 -5.47
C TYR A 41 -6.26 4.99 -4.92
N ILE A 42 -5.47 4.38 -5.79
CA ILE A 42 -4.41 3.46 -5.38
C ILE A 42 -3.44 4.15 -4.41
N ILE A 43 -3.00 5.37 -4.71
CA ILE A 43 -2.09 6.13 -3.85
C ILE A 43 -2.76 6.48 -2.50
N SER A 44 -4.03 6.90 -2.52
CA SER A 44 -4.74 7.32 -1.31
C SER A 44 -4.91 6.18 -0.29
N VAL A 45 -5.08 4.94 -0.76
CA VAL A 45 -5.14 3.75 0.10
C VAL A 45 -3.88 3.63 0.97
N PHE A 46 -2.70 3.97 0.45
CA PHE A 46 -1.45 3.93 1.22
C PHE A 46 -1.20 5.21 2.03
N GLY A 47 -1.73 6.35 1.58
CA GLY A 47 -1.45 7.67 2.16
C GLY A 47 -1.71 7.75 3.66
N GLU A 48 -2.85 7.24 4.13
CA GLU A 48 -3.16 7.22 5.57
C GLU A 48 -2.18 6.36 6.36
N MET A 49 -1.88 5.16 5.86
CA MET A 49 -0.97 4.21 6.52
C MET A 49 0.48 4.74 6.57
N THR A 50 0.94 5.40 5.51
CA THR A 50 2.28 6.03 5.47
C THR A 50 2.35 7.22 6.42
N LYS A 51 1.30 8.05 6.49
CA LYS A 51 1.26 9.21 7.39
C LYS A 51 1.35 8.79 8.85
N GLU A 52 0.50 7.84 9.27
CA GLU A 52 0.53 7.34 10.65
C GLU A 52 1.80 6.54 10.94
N GLY A 53 2.29 5.74 9.98
CA GLY A 53 3.57 5.05 10.09
C GLY A 53 4.73 6.00 10.37
N ASN A 54 4.83 7.11 9.63
CA ASN A 54 5.86 8.13 9.86
C ASN A 54 5.76 8.76 11.25
N GLN A 55 4.54 9.05 11.74
CA GLN A 55 4.34 9.52 13.12
C GLN A 55 4.83 8.49 14.14
N TYR A 56 4.63 7.20 13.88
CA TYR A 56 5.13 6.13 14.75
C TYR A 56 6.64 5.95 14.68
N ILE A 57 7.28 6.18 13.53
CA ILE A 57 8.74 6.24 13.44
C ILE A 57 9.30 7.34 14.33
N ASP A 58 8.73 8.54 14.25
CA ASP A 58 9.18 9.66 15.08
C ASP A 58 8.93 9.38 16.56
N LYS A 59 7.80 8.74 16.89
CA LYS A 59 7.54 8.31 18.26
C LYS A 59 8.54 7.26 18.75
N VAL A 60 8.92 6.27 17.93
CA VAL A 60 9.96 5.29 18.30
C VAL A 60 11.29 6.01 18.56
N LYS A 61 11.68 7.01 17.76
CA LYS A 61 12.89 7.81 18.01
C LYS A 61 12.84 8.53 19.36
N GLU A 62 11.71 9.15 19.69
CA GLU A 62 11.50 9.79 21.01
C GLU A 62 11.63 8.80 22.16
N LEU A 63 11.11 7.59 22.00
CA LEU A 63 11.18 6.53 23.02
C LEU A 63 12.60 5.93 23.18
N LEU A 64 13.43 6.02 22.15
CA LEU A 64 14.84 5.59 22.20
C LEU A 64 15.77 6.63 22.84
N ALA A 65 15.45 7.92 22.67
CA ALA A 65 16.18 9.04 23.26
C ALA A 65 15.25 9.91 24.13
N PRO A 66 14.69 9.35 25.21
CA PRO A 66 13.67 10.05 25.97
C PRO A 66 14.26 11.25 26.71
N LYS A 67 13.60 12.41 26.58
CA LYS A 67 13.98 13.64 27.31
C LYS A 67 13.75 13.52 28.82
N GLN A 68 12.85 12.63 29.24
CA GLN A 68 12.50 12.35 30.63
C GLN A 68 12.25 10.84 30.81
N PRO A 69 12.47 10.26 32.00
CA PRO A 69 12.16 8.87 32.27
C PRO A 69 10.68 8.58 32.03
N ILE A 70 10.38 7.55 31.23
CA ILE A 70 9.02 7.08 30.96
C ILE A 70 8.80 5.81 31.80
N PRO A 71 7.67 5.68 32.53
CA PRO A 71 7.31 4.44 33.20
C PRO A 71 7.32 3.26 32.23
N GLU A 72 7.87 2.11 32.65
CA GLU A 72 8.07 0.96 31.76
C GLU A 72 6.75 0.41 31.20
N ASP A 73 5.71 0.43 32.02
CA ASP A 73 4.35 -0.01 31.71
C ASP A 73 3.69 0.89 30.64
N GLU A 74 3.89 2.21 30.73
CA GLU A 74 3.42 3.18 29.74
C GLU A 74 4.15 3.01 28.40
N LEU A 75 5.47 2.81 28.46
CA LEU A 75 6.29 2.51 27.29
C LEU A 75 5.79 1.23 26.59
N LEU A 76 5.60 0.16 27.36
CA LEU A 76 5.19 -1.14 26.82
C LEU A 76 3.78 -1.09 26.22
N SER A 77 2.84 -0.41 26.88
CA SER A 77 1.48 -0.18 26.39
C SER A 77 1.49 0.58 25.06
N THR A 78 2.27 1.66 24.99
CA THR A 78 2.42 2.48 23.78
C THR A 78 2.99 1.66 22.62
N LEU A 79 4.09 0.94 22.84
CA LEU A 79 4.71 0.08 21.82
C LEU A 79 3.78 -1.03 21.36
N THR A 80 3.03 -1.65 22.28
CA THR A 80 2.08 -2.72 21.95
C THR A 80 0.97 -2.22 21.04
N ARG A 81 0.43 -1.02 21.32
CA ARG A 81 -0.59 -0.38 20.47
C ARG A 81 -0.06 -0.10 19.08
N MET A 82 1.10 0.56 18.99
CA MET A 82 1.75 0.91 17.71
C MET A 82 2.06 -0.34 16.88
N TYR A 83 2.65 -1.37 17.51
CA TYR A 83 2.94 -2.64 16.86
C TYR A 83 1.68 -3.30 16.30
N THR A 84 0.60 -3.33 17.07
CA THR A 84 -0.67 -3.95 16.66
C THR A 84 -1.25 -3.27 15.42
N ILE A 85 -1.28 -1.93 15.42
CA ILE A 85 -1.76 -1.13 14.29
C ILE A 85 -0.89 -1.37 13.05
N MET A 86 0.44 -1.26 13.19
CA MET A 86 1.38 -1.42 12.08
C MET A 86 1.39 -2.83 11.50
N ARG A 87 1.20 -3.85 12.33
CA ARG A 87 0.99 -5.23 11.88
C ARG A 87 -0.31 -5.36 11.08
N GLY A 88 -1.38 -4.71 11.52
CA GLY A 88 -2.65 -4.61 10.80
C GLY A 88 -2.47 -3.98 9.41
N TYR A 89 -1.77 -2.85 9.33
CA TYR A 89 -1.46 -2.18 8.06
C TYR A 89 -0.61 -3.04 7.14
N SER A 90 0.43 -3.69 7.66
CA SER A 90 1.25 -4.62 6.88
C SER A 90 0.41 -5.74 6.27
N ASN A 91 -0.54 -6.31 7.02
CA ASN A 91 -1.42 -7.35 6.50
C ASN A 91 -2.40 -6.83 5.44
N ARG A 92 -2.97 -5.63 5.65
CA ARG A 92 -3.84 -4.97 4.67
C ARG A 92 -3.10 -4.70 3.36
N VAL A 93 -1.86 -4.20 3.44
CA VAL A 93 -1.01 -3.94 2.28
C VAL A 93 -0.66 -5.24 1.54
N LYS A 94 -0.28 -6.31 2.25
CA LYS A 94 -0.03 -7.63 1.64
C LYS A 94 -1.24 -8.12 0.85
N LYS A 95 -2.44 -7.99 1.44
CA LYS A 95 -3.69 -8.35 0.76
C LYS A 95 -3.93 -7.47 -0.45
N PHE A 96 -3.75 -6.16 -0.32
CA PHE A 96 -3.90 -5.21 -1.42
C PHE A 96 -2.98 -5.55 -2.59
N GLU A 97 -1.68 -5.80 -2.36
CA GLU A 97 -0.73 -6.17 -3.42
C GLU A 97 -1.20 -7.42 -4.19
N LYS A 98 -1.68 -8.45 -3.47
CA LYS A 98 -2.20 -9.68 -4.07
C LYS A 98 -3.47 -9.46 -4.89
N ASP A 99 -4.40 -8.67 -4.35
CA ASP A 99 -5.67 -8.35 -5.02
C ASP A 99 -5.40 -7.48 -6.27
N PHE A 100 -4.44 -6.56 -6.18
CA PHE A 100 -4.02 -5.70 -7.29
C PHE A 100 -3.36 -6.50 -8.42
N ASP A 101 -2.48 -7.44 -8.11
CA ASP A 101 -1.90 -8.35 -9.11
C ASP A 101 -2.97 -9.19 -9.82
N THR A 102 -3.99 -9.61 -9.08
CA THR A 102 -5.14 -10.33 -9.64
C THR A 102 -5.96 -9.43 -10.56
N LEU A 103 -6.17 -8.16 -10.18
CA LEU A 103 -6.88 -7.19 -10.98
C LEU A 103 -6.18 -6.92 -12.31
N ILE A 104 -4.86 -6.71 -12.30
CA ILE A 104 -4.05 -6.52 -13.51
C ILE A 104 -4.23 -7.68 -14.48
N LYS A 105 -4.10 -8.93 -13.99
CA LYS A 105 -4.28 -10.13 -14.82
C LYS A 105 -5.67 -10.20 -15.44
N LYS A 106 -6.71 -9.92 -14.64
CA LYS A 106 -8.10 -9.93 -15.10
C LYS A 106 -8.41 -8.83 -16.11
N ARG A 107 -7.82 -7.64 -15.97
CA ARG A 107 -8.01 -6.54 -16.93
C ARG A 107 -7.23 -6.80 -18.22
N SER A 108 -5.98 -7.25 -18.12
CA SER A 108 -5.15 -7.64 -19.28
C SER A 108 -5.87 -8.68 -20.14
N LYS A 109 -6.39 -9.76 -19.51
CA LYS A 109 -7.15 -10.80 -20.22
C LYS A 109 -8.39 -10.22 -20.91
N ARG A 110 -9.16 -9.37 -20.23
CA ARG A 110 -10.36 -8.75 -20.82
C ARG A 110 -10.04 -7.89 -22.02
N LEU A 111 -8.94 -7.14 -22.00
CA LEU A 111 -8.49 -6.36 -23.16
C LEU A 111 -8.15 -7.28 -24.33
N THR A 112 -7.42 -8.37 -24.10
CA THR A 112 -7.12 -9.37 -25.14
C THR A 112 -8.39 -10.02 -25.71
N ASP A 113 -9.34 -10.40 -24.85
CA ASP A 113 -10.61 -11.01 -25.26
C ASP A 113 -11.42 -10.02 -26.13
N ILE A 114 -11.44 -8.72 -25.76
CA ILE A 114 -12.10 -7.66 -26.53
C ILE A 114 -11.44 -7.48 -27.90
N ASP A 115 -10.11 -7.43 -27.95
CA ASP A 115 -9.34 -7.31 -29.20
C ASP A 115 -9.62 -8.49 -30.14
N GLU A 116 -9.72 -9.70 -29.60
CA GLU A 116 -10.06 -10.91 -30.37
C GLU A 116 -11.49 -10.84 -30.94
N ILE A 117 -12.47 -10.45 -30.11
CA ILE A 117 -13.85 -10.25 -30.56
C ILE A 117 -13.91 -9.21 -31.68
N GLN A 118 -13.22 -8.08 -31.54
CA GLN A 118 -13.17 -7.04 -32.58
C GLN A 118 -12.61 -7.56 -33.90
N ARG A 119 -11.57 -8.41 -33.84
CA ARG A 119 -10.99 -9.05 -35.03
C ARG A 119 -11.98 -10.02 -35.69
N VAL A 120 -12.66 -10.85 -34.91
CA VAL A 120 -13.62 -11.84 -35.42
C VAL A 120 -14.83 -11.16 -36.07
N PHE A 121 -15.37 -10.14 -35.43
CA PHE A 121 -16.60 -9.48 -35.89
C PHE A 121 -16.38 -8.28 -36.81
N LYS A 122 -15.11 -7.95 -37.15
CA LYS A 122 -14.72 -6.75 -37.92
C LYS A 122 -15.38 -5.46 -37.40
N THR A 123 -15.74 -5.43 -36.13
CA THR A 123 -16.31 -4.24 -35.50
C THR A 123 -15.16 -3.25 -35.37
N LYS A 124 -15.26 -2.09 -36.04
CA LYS A 124 -14.30 -1.00 -35.86
C LYS A 124 -14.20 -0.70 -34.36
N PRO A 125 -13.01 -0.37 -33.83
CA PRO A 125 -12.89 0.05 -32.45
C PRO A 125 -13.79 1.28 -32.26
N SER A 126 -14.78 1.19 -31.36
CA SER A 126 -15.38 2.41 -30.82
C SER A 126 -14.29 3.04 -29.98
N VAL A 127 -13.56 3.98 -30.58
CA VAL A 127 -12.71 4.91 -29.85
C VAL A 127 -13.66 5.64 -28.91
N THR A 128 -13.70 5.22 -27.65
CA THR A 128 -14.33 6.02 -26.61
C THR A 128 -13.49 7.28 -26.53
N GLU A 129 -14.07 8.33 -27.09
CA GLU A 129 -13.63 9.70 -27.09
C GLU A 129 -13.06 10.11 -25.72
N THR A 130 -11.91 10.80 -25.76
CA THR A 130 -11.44 11.81 -24.80
C THR A 130 -11.69 11.53 -23.32
N LEU A 131 -10.63 11.13 -22.62
CA LEU A 131 -10.43 11.50 -21.23
C LEU A 131 -9.33 12.56 -21.19
N THR A 132 -9.76 13.82 -21.29
CA THR A 132 -9.05 15.00 -20.75
C THR A 132 -9.01 14.94 -19.23
#